data_AF-A0A1A6FU60-F1
#
_entry.id   AF-A0A1A6FU60-F1
#
_cell.length_a   1.000
_cell.length_b   1.000
_cell.length_c   1.000
_cell.angle_alpha   90.00
_cell.angle_beta   90.00
_cell.angle_gamma   90.00
#
_symmetry.space_group_name_H-M   'P 1'
#
loop_
_entity.id
_entity.type
_entity.pdbx_description
1 polymer ?
#
loop_
_entity_poly.entity_id
_entity_poly.type
_entity_poly.pdbx_seq_one_letter_code
_entity_poly.pdbx_strand_id
1 'polypeptide(L)' 'FIARPCAIALNIQASGPQIAQPNAILEKVFTAITKHPDEKRLEGLSKQLDWDVRSIQRWFRQRRNQEKPSTLTRFCES' A
#
# COMPACT_ATOMS: atom_id res chain seq x y z
N PHE A 1 -2.57 29.72 18.15
CA PHE A 1 -3.79 29.32 18.89
C PHE A 1 -4.84 28.90 17.86
N ILE A 2 -5.34 27.65 17.98
CA ILE A 2 -6.65 27.12 17.58
C ILE A 2 -7.07 27.17 16.08
N ALA A 3 -7.11 25.97 15.46
CA ALA A 3 -8.36 25.35 15.00
C ALA A 3 -8.11 23.90 14.52
N ARG A 4 -8.23 22.94 15.44
CA ARG A 4 -8.53 21.54 15.09
C ARG A 4 -10.06 21.42 15.07
N PRO A 5 -10.72 21.16 13.94
CA PRO A 5 -12.06 20.60 14.00
C PRO A 5 -11.91 19.09 14.20
N CYS A 6 -12.50 18.62 15.28
CA CYS A 6 -12.63 17.23 15.68
C CYS A 6 -13.20 16.38 14.52
N ALA A 7 -12.42 15.42 14.02
CA ALA A 7 -12.92 14.34 13.17
C ALA A 7 -13.27 13.13 14.04
N ILE A 8 -14.29 13.27 14.88
CA ILE A 8 -14.90 12.17 15.65
C ILE A 8 -16.38 12.15 15.31
N ALA A 9 -16.76 11.51 14.20
CA ALA A 9 -18.17 11.17 13.91
C ALA A 9 -18.38 10.18 12.75
N LEU A 10 -17.35 9.47 12.28
CA LEU A 10 -17.54 8.33 11.40
C LEU A 10 -16.71 7.20 11.97
N ASN A 11 -17.34 6.08 12.28
CA ASN A 11 -16.72 4.84 12.75
C ASN A 11 -15.81 4.19 11.66
N ILE A 12 -15.25 5.00 10.77
CA ILE A 12 -14.10 4.68 9.96
C ILE A 12 -12.96 4.61 10.97
N GLN A 13 -12.64 3.40 11.42
CA GLN A 13 -11.36 3.15 12.05
C GLN A 13 -10.32 3.72 11.10
N ALA A 14 -9.83 4.91 11.41
CA ALA A 14 -8.78 5.58 10.68
C ALA A 14 -7.47 4.84 10.97
N SER A 15 -7.41 3.56 10.60
CA SER A 15 -6.15 2.99 10.16
C SER A 15 -5.73 3.90 9.02
N GLY A 16 -4.71 4.74 9.28
CA GLY A 16 -4.10 5.62 8.29
C GLY A 16 -3.73 4.85 7.01
N PRO A 17 -3.22 5.52 5.96
CA PRO A 17 -2.94 4.88 4.68
C PRO A 17 -2.23 3.54 4.92
N GLN A 18 -2.92 2.42 4.65
CA GLN A 18 -2.39 1.11 5.03
C GLN A 18 -1.12 0.87 4.25
N ILE A 19 0.00 0.92 4.97
CA ILE A 19 1.33 0.80 4.40
C ILE A 19 1.55 -0.66 4.03
N ALA A 20 1.98 -0.92 2.79
CA ALA A 20 2.45 -2.23 2.38
C ALA A 20 3.66 -2.63 3.25
N GLN A 21 3.63 -3.82 3.84
CA GLN A 21 4.73 -4.32 4.68
C GLN A 21 6.04 -4.35 3.87
N PRO A 22 7.20 -3.97 4.43
CA PRO A 22 8.46 -4.08 3.69
C PRO A 22 8.74 -5.54 3.31
N ASN A 23 8.80 -5.82 2.00
CA ASN A 23 9.17 -7.12 1.46
C ASN A 23 10.01 -6.92 0.19
N ALA A 24 11.29 -7.25 0.27
CA ALA A 24 12.25 -7.01 -0.81
C ALA A 24 11.92 -7.78 -2.09
N ILE A 25 11.34 -8.99 -1.98
CA ILE A 25 10.94 -9.79 -3.14
C ILE A 25 9.75 -9.13 -3.85
N LEU A 26 8.71 -8.75 -3.09
CA LEU A 26 7.54 -8.07 -3.66
C LEU A 26 7.89 -6.69 -4.24
N GLU A 27 8.75 -5.91 -3.57
CA GLU A 27 9.27 -4.64 -4.11
C GLU A 27 10.04 -4.84 -5.42
N LYS A 28 10.90 -5.86 -5.51
CA LYS A 28 11.63 -6.18 -6.73
C LYS A 28 10.69 -6.54 -7.87
N VAL A 29 9.65 -7.33 -7.61
CA VAL A 29 8.62 -7.64 -8.62
C VAL A 29 7.88 -6.37 -9.04
N PHE A 30 7.48 -5.54 -8.06
CA PHE A 30 6.73 -4.31 -8.30
C PHE A 30 7.48 -3.31 -9.18
N THR A 31 8.77 -3.11 -8.91
CA THR A 31 9.61 -2.11 -9.57
C THR A 31 10.23 -2.62 -10.88
N ALA A 32 10.65 -3.89 -10.94
CA ALA A 32 11.41 -4.42 -12.07
C ALA A 32 10.60 -5.28 -13.04
N ILE A 33 9.40 -5.73 -12.66
CA ILE A 33 8.62 -6.69 -13.47
C ILE A 33 7.24 -6.13 -13.80
N THR A 34 6.37 -5.95 -12.80
CA THR A 34 5.00 -5.47 -13.01
C THR A 34 4.36 -4.96 -11.72
N LYS A 35 3.59 -3.88 -11.84
CA LYS A 35 2.73 -3.35 -10.77
C LYS A 35 1.40 -4.13 -10.64
N HIS A 36 1.07 -4.96 -11.63
CA HIS A 36 -0.16 -5.73 -11.74
C HIS A 36 0.17 -7.17 -12.12
N PRO A 37 0.68 -7.99 -11.18
CA PRO A 37 0.96 -9.39 -11.44
C PRO A 37 -0.33 -10.18 -11.73
N ASP A 38 -0.26 -11.05 -12.73
CA ASP A 38 -1.26 -12.06 -13.06
C ASP A 38 -1.30 -13.21 -12.03
N GLU A 39 -2.35 -14.04 -12.11
CA GLU A 39 -2.63 -15.10 -11.14
C GLU A 39 -1.48 -16.11 -11.02
N LYS A 40 -0.91 -16.56 -12.14
CA LYS A 40 0.22 -17.51 -12.15
C LYS A 40 1.43 -16.96 -11.40
N ARG A 41 1.71 -15.66 -11.56
CA ARG A 41 2.80 -15.00 -10.86
C ARG A 41 2.50 -14.84 -9.36
N LEU A 42 1.26 -14.54 -9.01
CA LEU A 42 0.82 -14.46 -7.61
C LEU A 42 0.96 -15.81 -6.90
N GLU A 43 0.59 -16.92 -7.55
CA GLU A 43 0.78 -18.27 -7.01
C GLU A 43 2.27 -18.61 -6.83
N GLY A 44 3.13 -18.23 -7.77
CA GLY A 44 4.57 -18.40 -7.64
C GLY A 44 5.14 -17.64 -6.43
N LEU A 45 4.70 -16.39 -6.24
CA LEU A 45 5.09 -15.58 -5.08
C LEU A 45 4.53 -16.11 -3.77
N SER A 46 3.31 -16.66 -3.79
CA SER A 46 2.68 -17.30 -2.64
C SER A 46 3.54 -18.45 -2.12
N LYS A 47 4.00 -19.33 -3.01
CA LYS A 47 4.88 -20.45 -2.66
C LYS A 47 6.26 -19.99 -2.20
N GLN A 48 6.80 -18.92 -2.76
CA GLN A 48 8.14 -18.43 -2.42
C GLN A 48 8.18 -17.73 -1.05
N LEU A 49 7.09 -17.07 -0.67
CA LEU A 49 7.00 -16.25 0.54
C LEU A 49 6.25 -16.93 1.68
N ASP A 50 5.64 -18.11 1.44
CA ASP A 50 4.68 -18.76 2.33
C ASP A 50 3.51 -17.82 2.71
N TRP A 51 3.06 -17.02 1.75
CA TRP A 51 1.96 -16.07 1.93
C TRP A 51 0.73 -16.50 1.14
N ASP A 52 -0.46 -16.21 1.68
CA ASP A 52 -1.70 -16.35 0.91
C ASP A 52 -1.74 -15.37 -0.27
N VAL A 53 -2.29 -15.82 -1.40
CA VAL A 53 -2.45 -15.02 -2.62
C VAL A 53 -3.20 -13.71 -2.34
N ARG A 54 -4.22 -13.72 -1.48
CA ARG A 54 -4.99 -12.52 -1.12
C ARG A 54 -4.14 -11.51 -0.35
N SER A 55 -3.21 -11.98 0.50
CA SER A 55 -2.27 -11.12 1.22
C SER A 55 -1.32 -10.42 0.25
N ILE A 56 -0.83 -11.15 -0.75
CA ILE A 56 0.02 -10.59 -1.81
C ILE A 56 -0.77 -9.58 -2.66
N GLN A 57 -1.99 -9.90 -3.07
CA GLN A 57 -2.85 -8.96 -3.80
C GLN A 57 -3.13 -7.68 -2.99
N ARG A 58 -3.41 -7.82 -1.69
CA ARG A 58 -3.58 -6.70 -0.76
C ARG A 58 -2.32 -5.85 -0.68
N TRP A 59 -1.16 -6.47 -0.62
CA TRP A 59 0.14 -5.80 -0.62
C TRP A 59 0.32 -4.96 -1.89
N PHE A 60 0.10 -5.54 -3.08
CA PHE A 60 0.22 -4.81 -4.36
C PHE A 60 -0.77 -3.64 -4.42
N ARG A 61 -1.99 -3.80 -3.90
CA ARG A 61 -2.97 -2.71 -3.80
C ARG A 61 -2.48 -1.59 -2.89
N GLN A 62 -2.00 -1.92 -1.69
CA GLN A 62 -1.47 -0.95 -0.74
C GLN A 62 -0.26 -0.21 -1.32
N ARG A 63 0.65 -0.93 -1.97
CA ARG A 63 1.87 -0.36 -2.55
C ARG A 63 1.59 0.61 -3.70
N ARG A 64 0.61 0.31 -4.57
CA ARG A 64 0.13 1.26 -5.60
C ARG A 64 -0.52 2.50 -4.98
N ASN A 65 -1.23 2.33 -3.87
CA ASN A 65 -1.85 3.46 -3.17
C ASN A 65 -0.80 4.37 -2.49
N GLN A 66 0.34 3.82 -2.06
CA GLN A 66 1.48 4.62 -1.58
C GLN A 66 2.19 5.37 -2.71
N GLU A 67 2.23 4.79 -3.91
CA GLU A 67 2.84 5.43 -5.09
C GLU A 67 2.08 6.68 -5.56
N LYS A 68 0.83 6.84 -5.10
CA LYS A 68 0.09 8.10 -5.13
C LYS A 68 0.36 8.82 -3.81
N PRO A 69 1.48 9.54 -3.66
CA PRO A 69 1.63 10.42 -2.51
C PRO A 69 0.44 11.36 -2.56
N SER A 70 -0.35 11.37 -1.50
CA SER A 70 -1.45 12.30 -1.32
C SER A 70 -0.93 13.68 -1.72
N THR A 71 -1.59 14.33 -2.68
CA THR A 71 -1.28 15.66 -3.22
C THR A 71 -1.28 16.77 -2.15
N LEU A 72 -1.37 16.41 -0.87
CA LEU A 72 -1.38 17.27 0.31
C LEU A 72 0.00 17.49 0.94
N THR A 73 1.03 16.68 0.61
CA THR A 73 2.40 16.91 1.16
C THR A 73 3.30 17.74 0.26
N ARG A 74 2.84 18.11 -0.95
CA ARG A 74 3.66 18.83 -1.95
C ARG A 74 3.38 20.35 -2.00
N PHE A 75 2.89 20.94 -0.91
CA PHE A 75 2.63 22.39 -0.78
C PHE A 75 3.25 23.00 0.50
N CYS A 76 4.38 22.47 0.96
CA CYS A 76 5.16 23.10 2.03
C CYS A 76 6.67 22.93 1.76
N GLU A 77 7.10 23.47 0.63
CA GLU A 77 8.50 23.85 0.39
C GLU A 77 8.46 25.33 -0.01
N SER A 78 8.36 26.23 0.98
CA SER A 78 8.55 27.68 0.85
C SER A 78 9.08 28.22 2.17
#